data_AF-A0A6A8FGJ0-F1
#
_entry.id   AF-A0A6A8FGJ0-F1
#
_cell.length_a   1.000
_cell.length_b   1.000
_cell.length_c   1.000
_cell.angle_alpha   90.00
_cell.angle_beta   90.00
_cell.angle_gamma   90.00
#
_symmetry.space_group_name_H-M   'P 1'
#
loop_
_entity.id
_entity.type
_entity.pdbx_description
1 polymer ?
#
loop_
_entity_poly.entity_id
_entity_poly.type
_entity_poly.pdbx_seq_one_letter_code
_entity_poly.pdbx_strand_id
1 'polypeptide(L)'
;MEYTPLDIIAMILETLNFKRGRILLNRFLSPDQLQNYLTVLQENRMLVYEEEKQTYKTTDKGMYFLQIYNQVGDLVAPTGI
;
A
#
# COMPACT_ATOMS: atom_id res chain seq x y z
N MET A 1 4.26 -0.50 17.67
CA MET A 1 3.31 -1.30 16.89
C MET A 1 4.07 -1.85 15.70
N GLU A 2 4.07 -3.16 15.54
CA GLU A 2 4.61 -3.83 14.37
C GLU A 2 3.54 -3.78 13.27
N TYR A 3 3.89 -3.29 12.08
CA TYR A 3 2.96 -3.22 10.96
C TYR A 3 2.74 -4.62 10.37
N THR A 4 1.49 -4.98 10.13
CA THR A 4 1.18 -6.25 9.46
C THR A 4 1.52 -6.17 7.96
N PRO A 5 1.65 -7.30 7.26
CA PRO A 5 1.78 -7.29 5.80
C PRO A 5 0.64 -6.54 5.09
N LEU A 6 -0.59 -6.57 5.64
CA LEU A 6 -1.72 -5.83 5.09
C LEU A 6 -1.52 -4.31 5.26
N ASP A 7 -0.98 -3.88 6.40
CA ASP A 7 -0.69 -2.47 6.64
C ASP A 7 0.38 -1.98 5.66
N ILE A 8 1.41 -2.79 5.40
CA ILE A 8 2.48 -2.45 4.45
C ILE A 8 1.92 -2.34 3.03
N ILE A 9 1.06 -3.28 2.61
CA ILE A 9 0.38 -3.20 1.33
C ILE A 9 -0.45 -1.92 1.23
N ALA A 10 -1.26 -1.62 2.24
CA ALA A 10 -2.06 -0.39 2.26
C ALA A 10 -1.17 0.86 2.16
N MET A 11 -0.09 0.94 2.94
CA MET A 11 0.84 2.07 2.90
C MET A 11 1.51 2.26 1.53
N ILE A 12 1.89 1.18 0.84
CA ILE A 12 2.47 1.24 -0.51
C ILE A 12 1.45 1.82 -1.48
N LEU A 13 0.24 1.28 -1.50
CA LEU A 13 -0.83 1.74 -2.38
C LEU A 13 -1.22 3.19 -2.06
N GLU A 14 -1.30 3.57 -0.79
CA GLU A 14 -1.56 4.96 -0.38
C GLU A 14 -0.47 5.91 -0.88
N THR A 15 0.81 5.53 -0.78
CA THR A 15 1.93 6.36 -1.21
C THR A 15 1.94 6.63 -2.71
N LEU A 16 1.41 5.69 -3.51
CA LEU A 16 1.31 5.83 -4.96
C LEU A 16 0.13 6.69 -5.39
N ASN A 17 -0.94 6.76 -4.59
CA ASN A 17 -2.14 7.54 -4.89
C ASN A 17 -2.17 8.90 -4.16
N PHE A 18 -1.48 9.02 -3.03
CA PHE A 18 -1.48 10.15 -2.12
C PHE A 18 -0.06 10.44 -1.62
N LYS A 19 0.22 11.67 -1.18
CA LYS A 19 1.53 12.01 -0.62
C LYS A 19 1.76 11.47 0.81
N ARG A 20 0.76 10.83 1.41
CA ARG A 20 0.80 10.28 2.77
C ARG A 20 1.37 8.85 2.68
N GLY A 21 2.39 8.53 3.49
CA GLY A 21 2.97 7.17 3.56
C GLY A 21 4.44 7.04 3.14
N ARG A 22 4.97 7.94 2.29
CA ARG A 22 6.35 7.83 1.76
C ARG A 22 7.46 7.88 2.84
N ILE A 23 7.26 8.70 3.88
CA ILE A 23 8.20 8.80 5.01
C ILE A 23 8.16 7.54 5.90
N LEU A 24 6.98 6.90 5.99
CA LEU A 24 6.75 5.73 6.84
C LEU A 24 7.42 4.50 6.24
N LEU A 25 7.20 4.24 4.94
CA LEU A 25 7.79 3.11 4.22
C LEU A 25 9.31 3.04 4.34
N ASN A 26 10.00 4.18 4.18
CA ASN A 26 11.47 4.27 4.24
C ASN A 26 12.05 3.92 5.62
N ARG A 27 11.26 3.92 6.69
CA ARG A 27 11.70 3.54 8.03
C ARG A 27 11.64 2.02 8.25
N PHE A 28 10.79 1.31 7.50
CA PHE A 28 10.42 -0.08 7.81
C PHE A 28 10.80 -1.10 6.74
N LEU A 29 11.10 -0.66 5.52
CA LEU A 29 11.43 -1.55 4.42
C LEU A 29 12.84 -1.27 3.92
N SER A 30 13.64 -2.34 3.78
CA SER A 30 14.82 -2.29 2.93
C SER A 30 14.41 -2.15 1.45
N PRO A 31 15.30 -1.69 0.56
CA PRO A 31 15.04 -1.67 -0.87
C PRO A 31 14.57 -3.03 -1.43
N ASP A 32 15.19 -4.12 -0.98
CA ASP A 32 14.82 -5.48 -1.42
C ASP A 32 13.43 -5.89 -0.94
N GLN A 33 13.08 -5.54 0.30
CA GLN A 33 11.73 -5.80 0.82
C GLN A 33 10.67 -5.01 0.06
N LEU A 34 10.92 -3.73 -0.22
CA LEU A 34 10.01 -2.92 -1.03
C LEU A 34 9.84 -3.52 -2.43
N GLN A 35 10.94 -3.95 -3.06
CA GLN A 35 10.88 -4.60 -4.37
C GLN A 35 10.05 -5.88 -4.35
N ASN A 36 10.18 -6.71 -3.31
CA ASN A 36 9.36 -7.92 -3.15
C ASN A 36 7.88 -7.60 -3.04
N TYR A 37 7.49 -6.58 -2.25
CA TYR A 37 6.10 -6.15 -2.17
C TYR A 37 5.58 -5.61 -3.51
N LEU A 38 6.37 -4.82 -4.24
CA LEU A 38 5.98 -4.32 -5.56
C LEU A 38 5.75 -5.46 -6.55
N THR A 39 6.62 -6.48 -6.55
CA THR A 39 6.46 -7.69 -7.37
C THR A 39 5.17 -8.42 -7.03
N VAL A 40 4.91 -8.72 -5.75
CA VAL A 40 3.69 -9.40 -5.32
C VAL A 40 2.44 -8.61 -5.69
N LEU A 41 2.46 -7.29 -5.52
CA LEU A 41 1.31 -6.43 -5.88
C LEU A 41 1.06 -6.38 -7.38
N GLN A 42 2.11 -6.41 -8.20
CA GLN A 42 1.99 -6.50 -9.65
C GLN A 42 1.45 -7.87 -10.09
N GLU A 43 1.98 -8.97 -9.55
CA GLU A 43 1.49 -10.34 -9.79
C GLU A 43 0.00 -10.47 -9.43
N ASN A 44 -0.41 -9.81 -8.35
CA ASN A 44 -1.80 -9.77 -7.91
C ASN A 44 -2.66 -8.73 -8.65
N ARG A 45 -2.13 -8.07 -9.68
CA ARG A 45 -2.82 -7.03 -10.49
C ARG A 45 -3.34 -5.85 -9.66
N MET A 46 -2.67 -5.54 -8.56
CA MET A 46 -2.97 -4.37 -7.72
C MET A 46 -2.16 -3.15 -8.14
N LEU A 47 -1.02 -3.39 -8.81
CA LEU A 47 -0.18 -2.38 -9.44
C LEU A 47 0.06 -2.70 -10.91
N VAL A 48 0.35 -1.66 -11.67
CA VAL A 48 0.92 -1.74 -13.02
C VAL A 48 2.12 -0.80 -13.10
N TYR A 49 3.19 -1.24 -13.74
CA TYR A 49 4.32 -0.37 -14.05
C TYR A 49 4.02 0.42 -15.33
N GLU A 50 4.04 1.75 -15.24
CA GLU A 50 3.90 2.65 -16.39
C GLU A 50 5.30 2.99 -16.92
N GLU A 51 5.76 2.26 -17.95
CA GLU A 51 7.10 2.42 -18.53
C GLU A 51 7.41 3.86 -18.95
N GLU A 52 6.45 4.57 -19.55
CA GLU A 52 6.64 5.95 -20.01
C GLU A 52 6.99 6.92 -18.87
N LYS A 53 6.47 6.66 -17.67
CA LYS A 53 6.67 7.52 -16.50
C LYS A 53 7.69 6.95 -15.52
N GLN A 54 8.23 5.75 -15.81
CA GLN A 54 9.11 5.00 -14.93
C GLN A 54 8.57 4.92 -13.49
N THR A 55 7.28 4.63 -13.35
CA THR A 55 6.59 4.65 -12.06
C THR A 55 5.50 3.60 -11.97
N TYR A 56 5.10 3.26 -10.75
CA TYR A 56 3.98 2.37 -10.50
C TYR A 56 2.69 3.16 -10.38
N LYS A 57 1.63 2.62 -10.96
CA LYS A 57 0.26 3.11 -10.82
C LYS A 57 -0.60 2.04 -10.17
N THR A 58 -1.47 2.48 -9.26
CA THR A 58 -2.46 1.59 -8.64
C THR A 58 -3.58 1.27 -9.61
N THR A 59 -3.97 -0.01 -9.67
CA THR A 59 -5.11 -0.47 -10.49
C THR A 59 -6.43 -0.30 -9.72
N ASP A 60 -7.56 -0.49 -10.40
CA ASP A 60 -8.88 -0.49 -9.73
C ASP A 60 -8.97 -1.55 -8.63
N LYS A 61 -8.34 -2.72 -8.80
CA LYS A 61 -8.26 -3.76 -7.78
C LYS A 61 -7.47 -3.30 -6.55
N GLY A 62 -6.36 -2.60 -6.76
CA GLY A 62 -5.57 -2.00 -5.68
C GLY A 62 -6.35 -0.91 -4.94
N MET A 63 -7.09 -0.07 -5.67
CA MET A 63 -7.96 0.95 -5.07
C MET A 63 -9.10 0.34 -4.25
N TYR A 64 -9.72 -0.74 -4.74
CA TYR A 64 -10.79 -1.43 -4.02
C TYR A 64 -10.28 -2.08 -2.72
N PHE A 65 -9.07 -2.66 -2.73
CA PHE A 65 -8.42 -3.14 -1.51
C PHE A 65 -8.24 -2.01 -0.50
N LEU A 66 -7.73 -0.85 -0.92
CA LEU A 66 -7.55 0.30 -0.03
C LEU A 66 -8.86 0.77 0.60
N GLN A 67 -9.94 0.79 -0.19
CA GLN A 67 -11.27 1.15 0.32
C GLN A 67 -11.72 0.19 1.42
N ILE A 68 -11.59 -1.12 1.21
CA ILE A 68 -11.95 -2.13 2.21
C ILE A 68 -11.06 -2.02 3.44
N TYR A 69 -9.74 -1.89 3.25
CA TYR A 69 -8.78 -1.79 4.34
C TYR A 69 -9.12 -0.61 5.26
N ASN A 70 -9.41 0.56 4.69
CA ASN A 70 -9.80 1.74 5.46
C ASN A 70 -11.16 1.57 6.16
N GLN A 71 -12.16 0.99 5.48
CA GLN A 71 -13.46 0.72 6.09
C GLN A 71 -13.36 -0.23 7.29
N VAL A 72 -12.59 -1.31 7.15
CA VAL A 72 -12.35 -2.25 8.26
C VAL A 72 -11.61 -1.56 9.39
N GLY A 73 -10.58 -0.76 9.07
CA GLY A 73 -9.83 0.05 10.04
C GLY A 73 -10.76 0.95 10.86
N ASP A 74 -11.69 1.64 10.21
CA ASP A 74 -12.68 2.50 10.88
C ASP A 74 -13.65 1.71 11.77
N LEU A 75 -14.03 0.49 11.37
CA LEU A 75 -14.94 -0.38 12.13
C LEU A 75 -14.29 -0.98 13.38
N VAL A 76 -13.00 -1.33 13.31
CA VAL A 76 -12.27 -1.98 14.41
C VAL A 76 -11.49 -0.99 15.27
N ALA A 77 -11.36 0.26 14.81
CA ALA A 77 -10.80 1.33 15.62
C ALA A 77 -11.62 1.45 16.92
N PRO A 78 -10.96 1.49 18.09
CA PRO A 78 -11.68 1.71 19.33
C PRO A 78 -12.49 3.01 19.22
N THR A 79 -13.81 2.92 19.28
CA THR A 79 -14.64 4.09 19.51
C THR A 79 -14.28 4.59 20.90
N GLY A 80 -13.53 5.68 20.97
CA GLY A 80 -13.12 6.25 22.26
C GLY A 80 -14.32 6.42 23.18
N ILE A 81 -14.27 5.78 24.35
CA ILE A 81 -15.01 6.15 25.56
C ILE A 81 -13.98 6.69 26.54
#